data_AF-A0A483FZL5-F1
#
_entry.id   AF-A0A483FZL5-F1
#
_cell.length_a   1.000
_cell.length_b   1.000
_cell.length_c   1.000
_cell.angle_alpha   90.00
_cell.angle_beta   90.00
_cell.angle_gamma   90.00
#
_symmetry.space_group_name_H-M   'P 1'
#
loop_
_entity.id
_entity.type
_entity.pdbx_description
1 polymer ?
#
loop_
_entity_poly.entity_id
_entity_poly.type
_entity_poly.pdbx_seq_one_letter_code
_entity_poly.pdbx_strand_id
1 'polypeptide(L)'
;MRINLRNKVLSNSIWMILEKVISIFGLIFVTSYVAKYIGPANFGKISYVASIFIIIQAICNFGSEYLLFRRVSQNPISGRRLIHSTAVMRHLLFFILSLGVLFYLQINSDHVTFIFGIATAVAYYFATIDVVAVYNNATLNSKINTICNVIGLVTSLLIRYVIVLY
;
A
#
# COMPACT_ATOMS: atom_id res chain seq x y z
N MET A 1 9.48 -36.21 -17.42
CA MET A 1 9.74 -34.85 -17.95
C MET A 1 9.77 -33.86 -16.77
N ARG A 2 10.94 -33.63 -16.15
CA ARG A 2 11.11 -32.68 -15.02
C ARG A 2 11.08 -31.26 -15.60
N ILE A 3 9.90 -30.70 -15.77
CA ILE A 3 9.74 -29.33 -16.25
C ILE A 3 10.27 -28.38 -15.16
N ASN A 4 11.41 -27.77 -15.49
CA ASN A 4 12.18 -26.71 -14.85
C ASN A 4 11.45 -25.80 -13.82
N LEU A 5 11.14 -26.30 -12.62
CA LEU A 5 10.60 -25.50 -11.51
C LEU A 5 11.56 -24.39 -11.08
N ARG A 6 12.88 -24.63 -11.13
CA ARG A 6 13.91 -23.65 -10.75
C ARG A 6 13.91 -22.42 -11.65
N ASN A 7 13.77 -22.59 -12.96
CA ASN A 7 13.69 -21.47 -13.90
C ASN A 7 12.40 -20.66 -13.71
N LYS A 8 11.29 -21.31 -13.36
CA LYS A 8 10.00 -20.64 -13.14
C LYS A 8 10.01 -19.78 -11.86
N VAL A 9 10.61 -20.29 -10.77
CA VAL A 9 10.80 -19.54 -9.53
C VAL A 9 11.75 -18.36 -9.76
N LEU A 10 12.89 -18.59 -10.42
CA LEU A 10 13.86 -17.52 -10.69
C LEU A 10 13.26 -16.42 -11.57
N SER A 11 12.54 -16.82 -12.64
CA SER A 11 11.86 -15.87 -13.53
C SER A 11 10.79 -15.06 -12.79
N ASN A 12 9.94 -15.70 -11.98
CA ASN A 12 8.93 -14.99 -11.19
C ASN A 12 9.57 -14.02 -10.19
N SER A 13 10.66 -14.40 -9.52
CA SER A 13 11.38 -13.52 -8.61
C SER A 13 11.97 -12.30 -9.33
N ILE A 14 12.58 -12.50 -10.50
CA ILE A 14 13.11 -11.41 -11.33
C ILE A 14 12.00 -10.44 -11.74
N TRP A 15 10.83 -10.95 -12.15
CA TRP A 15 9.66 -10.12 -12.48
C TRP A 15 9.21 -9.25 -11.29
N MET A 16 9.12 -9.82 -10.09
CA MET A 16 8.74 -9.06 -8.89
C MET A 16 9.79 -8.00 -8.49
N ILE A 17 11.08 -8.31 -8.67
CA ILE A 17 12.17 -7.36 -8.39
C ILE A 17 12.11 -6.19 -9.36
N LEU A 18 12.00 -6.46 -10.67
CA LEU A 18 11.92 -5.42 -11.70
C LEU A 18 10.73 -4.48 -11.47
N GLU A 19 9.56 -5.03 -11.15
CA GLU A 19 8.37 -4.25 -10.77
C GLU A 19 8.66 -3.28 -9.62
N LYS A 20 9.27 -3.78 -8.52
CA LYS A 20 9.58 -2.95 -7.36
C LYS A 20 10.59 -1.86 -7.68
N VAL A 21 11.61 -2.17 -8.47
CA VAL A 21 12.63 -1.19 -8.87
C VAL A 21 12.00 -0.06 -9.69
N ILE A 22 11.20 -0.40 -10.71
CA ILE A 22 10.49 0.59 -11.54
C ILE A 22 9.55 1.43 -10.66
N SER A 23 8.83 0.79 -9.75
CA SER A 23 7.92 1.46 -8.82
C SER A 23 8.63 2.50 -7.95
N ILE A 24 9.80 2.16 -7.39
CA ILE A 24 10.59 3.05 -6.53
C ILE A 24 11.10 4.25 -7.32
N PHE A 25 11.66 4.02 -8.52
CA PHE A 25 12.14 5.13 -9.36
C PHE A 25 11.00 6.07 -9.73
N GLY A 26 9.87 5.53 -10.21
CA GLY A 26 8.69 6.33 -10.57
C GLY A 26 8.16 7.14 -9.39
N LEU A 27 8.11 6.54 -8.20
CA LEU A 27 7.68 7.22 -6.99
C LEU A 27 8.62 8.39 -6.64
N ILE A 28 9.94 8.21 -6.65
CA ILE A 28 10.91 9.27 -6.31
C ILE A 28 10.78 10.47 -7.25
N PHE A 29 10.80 10.24 -8.58
CA PHE A 29 10.72 11.35 -9.54
C PHE A 29 9.41 12.12 -9.43
N VAL A 30 8.27 11.41 -9.33
CA VAL A 30 6.97 12.07 -9.27
C VAL A 30 6.74 12.75 -7.93
N THR A 31 7.12 12.13 -6.82
CA THR A 31 7.00 12.78 -5.49
C THR A 31 7.88 14.02 -5.38
N SER A 32 9.10 13.99 -5.92
CA SER A 32 9.97 15.17 -5.99
C SER A 32 9.35 16.29 -6.83
N TYR A 33 8.79 15.96 -7.99
CA TYR A 33 8.15 16.93 -8.87
C TYR A 33 6.89 17.54 -8.23
N VAL A 34 6.06 16.72 -7.62
CA VAL A 34 4.86 17.15 -6.87
C VAL A 34 5.26 18.02 -5.68
N ALA A 35 6.33 17.69 -4.94
CA ALA A 35 6.82 18.51 -3.84
C ALA A 35 7.24 19.91 -4.30
N LYS A 36 7.88 20.00 -5.48
CA LYS A 36 8.24 21.29 -6.09
C LYS A 36 7.01 22.12 -6.44
N TYR A 37 5.95 21.51 -6.97
CA TYR A 37 4.73 22.20 -7.39
C TYR A 37 3.86 22.64 -6.20
N ILE A 38 3.63 21.75 -5.24
CA ILE A 38 2.80 21.99 -4.05
C ILE A 38 3.47 22.95 -3.06
N GLY A 39 4.80 23.02 -3.10
CA GLY A 39 5.62 23.83 -2.21
C GLY A 39 5.93 23.13 -0.87
N PRO A 40 7.03 23.52 -0.20
CA PRO A 40 7.56 22.80 0.96
C PRO A 40 6.63 22.83 2.18
N ALA A 41 5.86 23.91 2.37
CA ALA A 41 4.95 24.03 3.51
C ALA A 41 3.79 23.01 3.45
N ASN A 42 3.13 22.90 2.29
CA ASN A 42 2.03 21.96 2.09
C ASN A 42 2.54 20.51 1.97
N PHE A 43 3.70 20.31 1.34
CA PHE A 43 4.33 18.99 1.31
C PHE A 43 4.71 18.51 2.72
N GLY A 44 5.21 19.41 3.58
CA GLY A 44 5.48 19.12 5.00
C GLY A 44 4.24 18.69 5.77
N LYS A 45 3.08 19.32 5.53
CA LYS A 45 1.79 18.91 6.11
C LYS A 45 1.38 17.51 5.66
N ILE A 46 1.51 17.19 4.37
CA ILE A 46 1.24 15.84 3.84
C ILE A 46 2.17 14.81 4.48
N SER A 47 3.48 15.10 4.57
CA SER A 47 4.46 14.20 5.18
C SER A 47 4.21 13.98 6.68
N TYR A 48 3.83 15.03 7.41
CA TYR A 48 3.47 14.94 8.83
C TYR A 48 2.29 13.99 9.04
N VAL A 49 1.20 14.22 8.31
CA VAL A 49 -0.01 13.39 8.42
C VAL A 49 0.27 11.95 7.97
N ALA A 50 0.99 11.77 6.85
CA ALA A 50 1.37 10.45 6.35
C ALA A 50 2.18 9.65 7.39
N SER A 51 3.07 10.30 8.13
CA SER A 51 3.86 9.65 9.19
C SER A 51 2.98 9.06 10.29
N ILE A 52 1.90 9.76 10.68
CA ILE A 52 0.93 9.25 11.66
C ILE A 52 0.21 8.02 11.09
N PHE A 53 -0.22 8.06 9.83
CA PHE A 53 -0.92 6.93 9.20
C PHE A 53 0.00 5.72 8.93
N ILE A 54 1.31 5.92 8.73
CA ILE A 54 2.28 4.81 8.68
C ILE A 54 2.29 4.05 10.01
N ILE A 55 2.25 4.76 11.14
CA ILE A 55 2.20 4.14 12.48
C ILE A 55 0.89 3.36 12.64
N ILE A 56 -0.25 3.94 12.26
CA ILE A 56 -1.55 3.25 12.27
C ILE A 56 -1.49 1.97 11.42
N GLN A 57 -0.98 2.07 10.19
CA GLN A 57 -0.85 0.93 9.28
C GLN A 57 0.01 -0.18 9.91
N ALA A 58 1.13 0.17 10.55
CA ALA A 58 1.98 -0.80 11.24
C ALA A 58 1.24 -1.53 12.38
N ILE A 59 0.44 -0.79 13.17
CA ILE A 59 -0.41 -1.35 14.23
C ILE A 59 -1.49 -2.27 13.65
N CYS A 60 -2.16 -1.86 12.57
CA CYS A 60 -3.17 -2.68 11.92
C CYS A 60 -2.58 -3.97 11.34
N ASN A 61 -1.39 -3.88 10.74
CA ASN A 61 -0.73 -5.02 10.12
C ASN A 61 -0.19 -6.00 11.17
N PHE A 62 0.30 -5.53 12.34
CA PHE A 62 0.75 -6.33 13.50
C PHE A 62 1.48 -7.66 13.15
N GLY A 63 2.36 -7.65 12.13
CA GLY A 63 3.07 -8.84 11.66
C GLY A 63 2.19 -9.95 11.04
N SER A 64 0.88 -9.74 10.92
CA SER A 64 -0.08 -10.72 10.39
C SER A 64 0.19 -11.12 8.95
N GLU A 65 0.89 -10.30 8.16
CA GLU A 65 1.26 -10.63 6.77
C GLU A 65 2.13 -11.88 6.69
N TYR A 66 3.12 -12.03 7.57
CA TYR A 66 3.97 -13.23 7.60
C TYR A 66 3.19 -14.47 8.00
N LEU A 67 2.30 -14.35 9.00
CA LEU A 67 1.46 -15.44 9.45
C LEU A 67 0.49 -15.90 8.34
N LEU A 68 -0.13 -14.94 7.65
CA LEU A 68 -1.02 -15.19 6.52
C LEU A 68 -0.27 -15.88 5.38
N PHE A 69 0.90 -15.36 5.00
CA PHE A 69 1.72 -15.97 3.95
C PHE A 69 2.07 -17.42 4.27
N ARG A 70 2.58 -17.68 5.49
CA ARG A 70 2.93 -19.03 5.94
C ARG A 70 1.72 -19.97 5.93
N ARG A 71 0.57 -19.50 6.45
CA ARG A 71 -0.63 -20.34 6.56
C ARG A 71 -1.25 -20.64 5.20
N VAL A 72 -1.34 -19.65 4.31
CA VAL A 72 -1.86 -19.81 2.95
C VAL A 72 -0.98 -20.75 2.14
N SER A 73 0.34 -20.65 2.29
CA SER A 73 1.30 -21.53 1.60
C SER A 73 1.17 -23.00 2.02
N GLN A 74 0.75 -23.28 3.27
CA GLN A 74 0.59 -24.66 3.77
C GLN A 74 -0.80 -25.24 3.48
N ASN A 75 -1.86 -24.46 3.70
CA ASN A 75 -3.22 -24.91 3.46
C ASN A 75 -4.10 -23.73 3.00
N PRO A 76 -4.45 -23.65 1.71
CA PRO A 76 -5.14 -22.49 1.14
C PRO A 76 -6.58 -22.32 1.65
N ILE A 77 -7.27 -23.40 2.05
CA ILE A 77 -8.64 -23.34 2.56
C ILE A 77 -8.65 -22.70 3.95
N SER A 78 -7.76 -23.16 4.83
CA SER A 78 -7.60 -22.56 6.17
C SER A 78 -7.05 -21.13 6.10
N GLY A 79 -6.17 -20.85 5.13
CA GLY A 79 -5.61 -19.53 4.88
C GLY A 79 -6.67 -18.51 4.47
N ARG A 80 -7.64 -18.88 3.62
CA ARG A 80 -8.76 -17.99 3.23
C ARG A 80 -9.61 -17.56 4.42
N ARG A 81 -9.90 -18.48 5.35
CA ARG A 81 -10.64 -18.14 6.57
C ARG A 81 -9.85 -17.17 7.46
N LEU A 82 -8.54 -17.39 7.59
CA LEU A 82 -7.65 -16.50 8.34
C LEU A 82 -7.57 -15.10 7.72
N ILE A 83 -7.46 -15.00 6.38
CA ILE A 83 -7.47 -13.73 5.65
C ILE A 83 -8.72 -12.92 5.96
N HIS A 84 -9.91 -13.55 5.92
CA HIS A 84 -11.16 -12.86 6.22
C HIS A 84 -11.18 -12.31 7.65
N SER A 85 -10.79 -13.12 8.63
CA SER A 85 -10.74 -12.68 10.03
C SER A 85 -9.73 -11.54 10.24
N THR A 86 -8.53 -11.64 9.63
CA THR A 86 -7.52 -10.59 9.72
C THR A 86 -7.96 -9.32 9.00
N ALA A 87 -8.62 -9.42 7.85
CA ALA A 87 -9.12 -8.25 7.12
C ALA A 87 -10.15 -7.49 7.97
N VAL A 88 -11.12 -8.19 8.58
CA VAL A 88 -12.11 -7.57 9.48
C VAL A 88 -11.43 -6.90 10.67
N MET A 89 -10.44 -7.55 11.28
CA MET A 89 -9.66 -6.96 12.37
C MET A 89 -8.93 -5.68 11.93
N ARG A 90 -8.26 -5.71 10.77
CA ARG A 90 -7.56 -4.54 10.20
C ARG A 90 -8.51 -3.39 9.93
N HIS A 91 -9.69 -3.67 9.38
CA HIS A 91 -10.72 -2.68 9.12
C HIS A 91 -11.16 -1.95 10.39
N LEU A 92 -11.53 -2.71 11.42
CA LEU A 92 -12.02 -2.14 12.67
C LEU A 92 -10.93 -1.31 13.36
N LEU A 93 -9.72 -1.85 13.45
CA LEU A 93 -8.58 -1.13 14.04
C LEU A 93 -8.25 0.14 13.27
N PHE A 94 -8.17 0.07 11.95
CA PHE A 94 -7.85 1.24 11.13
C PHE A 94 -8.93 2.31 11.28
N PHE A 95 -10.21 1.93 11.26
CA PHE A 95 -11.32 2.87 11.40
C PHE A 95 -11.30 3.59 12.75
N ILE A 96 -11.11 2.85 13.85
CA ILE A 96 -11.05 3.41 15.20
C ILE A 96 -9.86 4.37 15.35
N LEU A 97 -8.66 3.94 14.93
CA LEU A 97 -7.44 4.75 15.05
C LEU A 97 -7.48 5.98 14.14
N SER A 98 -7.95 5.81 12.89
CA SER A 98 -8.08 6.90 11.93
C SER A 98 -9.08 7.94 12.41
N LEU A 99 -10.21 7.54 12.99
CA LEU A 99 -11.17 8.50 13.55
C LEU A 99 -10.57 9.32 14.68
N GLY A 100 -9.82 8.69 15.59
CA GLY A 100 -9.13 9.40 16.67
C GLY A 100 -8.13 10.43 16.16
N VAL A 101 -7.35 10.08 15.14
CA VAL A 101 -6.39 11.02 14.53
C VAL A 101 -7.08 12.14 13.77
N LEU A 102 -8.13 11.85 13.01
CA LEU A 102 -8.88 12.89 12.29
C LEU A 102 -9.56 13.88 13.25
N PHE A 103 -10.11 13.38 14.37
CA PHE A 103 -10.67 14.23 15.41
C PHE A 103 -9.59 15.13 16.04
N TYR A 104 -8.42 14.57 16.34
CA TYR A 104 -7.28 15.34 16.85
C TYR A 104 -6.83 16.44 15.88
N LEU A 105 -6.71 16.11 14.59
CA LEU A 105 -6.30 17.06 13.54
C LEU A 105 -7.34 18.19 13.36
N GLN A 106 -8.64 17.89 13.46
CA GLN A 106 -9.69 18.90 13.31
C GLN A 106 -9.63 19.98 14.41
N ILE A 107 -9.23 19.62 15.63
CA ILE A 107 -9.16 20.55 16.75
C ILE A 107 -7.85 21.35 16.75
N ASN A 108 -6.73 20.70 16.41
CA ASN A 108 -5.40 21.26 16.65
C ASN A 108 -4.68 21.77 15.39
N SER A 109 -5.23 21.54 14.18
CA SER A 109 -4.54 21.85 12.92
C SER A 109 -5.37 22.74 11.99
N ASP A 110 -4.67 23.39 11.06
CA ASP A 110 -5.30 24.18 9.99
C ASP A 110 -6.26 23.35 9.14
N HIS A 111 -7.26 24.02 8.55
CA HIS A 111 -8.26 23.38 7.68
C HIS A 111 -7.64 22.62 6.50
N VAL A 112 -6.55 23.14 5.91
CA VAL A 112 -5.80 22.47 4.83
C VAL A 112 -5.16 21.17 5.31
N THR A 113 -4.58 21.17 6.52
CA THR A 113 -3.96 19.97 7.11
C THR A 113 -5.00 18.90 7.39
N PHE A 114 -6.21 19.29 7.83
CA PHE A 114 -7.32 18.37 8.03
C PHE A 114 -7.80 17.73 6.73
N ILE A 115 -7.92 18.49 5.64
CA ILE A 115 -8.28 17.97 4.31
C ILE A 115 -7.22 16.97 3.83
N PHE A 116 -5.93 17.30 3.98
CA PHE A 116 -4.85 16.34 3.71
C PHE A 116 -4.96 15.12 4.60
N GLY A 117 -5.27 15.29 5.90
CA GLY A 117 -5.71 14.26 6.85
C GLY A 117 -6.60 13.21 6.23
N ILE A 118 -7.77 13.65 5.77
CA ILE A 118 -8.79 12.79 5.16
C ILE A 118 -8.25 12.09 3.90
N ALA A 119 -7.59 12.85 3.02
CA ALA A 119 -7.05 12.29 1.78
C ALA A 119 -6.01 11.17 2.03
N THR A 120 -5.08 11.38 2.97
CA THR A 120 -4.13 10.34 3.38
C THR A 120 -4.81 9.19 4.11
N ALA A 121 -5.82 9.44 4.94
CA ALA A 121 -6.55 8.36 5.63
C ALA A 121 -7.14 7.37 4.62
N VAL A 122 -7.77 7.89 3.57
CA VAL A 122 -8.34 7.07 2.48
C VAL A 122 -7.23 6.31 1.74
N ALA A 123 -6.11 6.96 1.42
CA ALA A 123 -4.99 6.30 0.75
C ALA A 123 -4.40 5.14 1.59
N TYR A 124 -4.14 5.38 2.88
CA TYR A 124 -3.59 4.37 3.78
C TYR A 124 -4.59 3.27 4.14
N TYR A 125 -5.90 3.54 4.08
CA TYR A 125 -6.93 2.53 4.23
C TYR A 125 -6.79 1.45 3.14
N PHE A 126 -6.72 1.86 1.87
CA PHE A 126 -6.53 0.94 0.75
C PHE A 126 -5.20 0.19 0.82
N ALA A 127 -4.13 0.83 1.32
CA ALA A 127 -2.84 0.18 1.49
C ALA A 127 -2.86 -0.87 2.63
N THR A 128 -3.65 -0.67 3.68
CA THR A 128 -3.69 -1.54 4.86
C THR A 128 -4.60 -2.76 4.66
N ILE A 129 -5.71 -2.57 3.94
CA ILE A 129 -6.70 -3.61 3.65
C ILE A 129 -6.24 -4.60 2.58
N ASP A 130 -5.18 -4.32 1.82
CA ASP A 130 -4.72 -5.17 0.71
C ASP A 130 -4.06 -6.48 1.20
N VAL A 131 -4.89 -7.39 1.71
CA VAL A 131 -4.51 -8.75 2.11
C VAL A 131 -4.49 -9.70 0.89
N VAL A 132 -5.06 -9.26 -0.24
CA VAL A 132 -5.16 -10.05 -1.47
C VAL A 132 -3.79 -10.21 -2.13
N ALA A 133 -2.95 -9.17 -2.09
CA ALA A 133 -1.56 -9.26 -2.53
C ALA A 133 -0.79 -10.39 -1.81
N VAL A 134 -0.98 -10.53 -0.49
CA VAL A 134 -0.33 -11.59 0.31
C VAL A 134 -0.81 -12.99 -0.14
N TYR A 135 -2.10 -13.14 -0.42
CA TYR A 135 -2.66 -14.40 -0.91
C TYR A 135 -2.11 -14.80 -2.30
N ASN A 136 -2.04 -13.84 -3.22
CA ASN A 136 -1.54 -14.08 -4.58
C ASN A 136 -0.04 -14.43 -4.58
N ASN A 137 0.73 -13.77 -3.72
CA ASN A 137 2.15 -14.07 -3.52
C ASN A 137 2.36 -15.48 -2.93
N ALA A 138 1.55 -15.87 -1.94
CA ALA A 138 1.63 -17.19 -1.32
C ALA A 138 1.21 -18.34 -2.25
N THR A 139 0.33 -18.08 -3.22
CA THR A 139 -0.17 -19.10 -4.18
C THR A 139 0.62 -19.17 -5.48
N LEU A 140 1.76 -18.48 -5.59
CA LEU A 140 2.62 -18.39 -6.79
C LEU A 140 1.91 -17.80 -8.02
N ASN A 141 0.80 -17.10 -7.83
CA ASN A 141 0.09 -16.33 -8.85
C ASN A 141 0.58 -14.86 -8.90
N SER A 142 1.85 -14.64 -8.57
CA SER A 142 2.45 -13.31 -8.47
C SER A 142 2.34 -12.49 -9.76
N LYS A 143 2.28 -13.15 -10.93
CA LYS A 143 2.12 -12.48 -12.23
C LYS A 143 0.88 -11.58 -12.30
N ILE A 144 -0.25 -12.03 -11.75
CA ILE A 144 -1.50 -11.24 -11.76
C ILE A 144 -1.33 -10.01 -10.87
N ASN A 145 -0.72 -10.18 -9.69
CA ASN A 145 -0.45 -9.09 -8.77
C ASN A 145 0.49 -8.04 -9.38
N THR A 146 1.58 -8.50 -10.01
CA THR A 146 2.54 -7.64 -10.69
C THR A 146 1.89 -6.84 -11.81
N ILE A 147 1.03 -7.44 -12.64
CA ILE A 147 0.33 -6.71 -13.71
C ILE A 147 -0.59 -5.62 -13.12
N CYS A 148 -1.38 -5.95 -12.10
CA CYS A 148 -2.25 -4.97 -11.44
C CYS A 148 -1.46 -3.80 -10.84
N ASN A 149 -0.34 -4.09 -10.17
CA ASN A 149 0.52 -3.07 -9.58
C ASN A 149 1.17 -2.18 -10.65
N VAL A 150 1.70 -2.76 -11.74
CA VAL A 150 2.31 -1.98 -12.83
C VAL A 150 1.28 -1.08 -13.49
N ILE A 151 0.08 -1.58 -13.79
CA ILE A 151 -0.99 -0.77 -14.40
C ILE A 151 -1.42 0.34 -13.45
N GLY A 152 -1.63 0.03 -12.17
CA GLY A 152 -1.98 1.02 -11.16
C GLY A 152 -0.92 2.09 -10.99
N LEU A 153 0.36 1.70 -11.00
CA LEU A 153 1.48 2.63 -10.94
C LEU A 153 1.54 3.54 -12.16
N VAL A 154 1.51 2.98 -13.37
CA VAL A 154 1.54 3.78 -14.61
C VAL A 154 0.37 4.76 -14.64
N THR A 155 -0.83 4.31 -14.30
CA THR A 155 -2.02 5.17 -14.23
C THR A 155 -1.85 6.29 -13.20
N SER A 156 -1.33 5.97 -12.02
CA SER A 156 -1.06 6.95 -10.95
C SER A 156 -0.01 7.99 -11.37
N LEU A 157 1.08 7.56 -12.01
CA LEU A 157 2.11 8.48 -12.50
C LEU A 157 1.58 9.41 -13.60
N LEU A 158 0.77 8.89 -14.52
CA LEU A 158 0.14 9.68 -15.58
C LEU A 158 -0.81 10.73 -15.00
N ILE A 159 -1.70 10.34 -14.08
CA ILE A 159 -2.63 11.27 -13.43
C ILE A 159 -1.87 12.39 -12.71
N ARG A 160 -0.85 12.03 -11.92
CA ARG A 160 -0.03 13.03 -11.20
C ARG A 160 0.70 13.97 -12.15
N TYR A 161 1.21 13.46 -13.27
CA TYR A 161 1.87 14.29 -14.27
C TYR A 161 0.88 15.28 -14.91
N VAL A 162 -0.33 14.82 -15.27
CA VAL A 162 -1.39 15.68 -15.84
C VAL A 162 -1.80 16.78 -14.88
N ILE A 163 -1.97 16.48 -13.59
CA ILE A 163 -2.34 17.45 -12.54
C ILE A 163 -1.26 18.53 -12.32
N VAL A 164 0.00 18.25 -12.63
CA VAL A 164 1.06 19.27 -12.49
C VAL A 164 1.19 20.12 -13.76
N LEU A 165 0.77 19.58 -14.92
CA LEU A 165 0.86 20.30 -16.19
C LEU A 165 -0.32 21.26 -16.42
N TYR A 166 -1.47 20.97 -15.82
CA TYR A 166 -2.70 21.79 -15.85
C TYR A 166 -3.05 22.28 -14.45
#